data_AF-A0A353W127-F1
#
_entry.id   AF-A0A353W127-F1
#
_cell.length_a   1.000
_cell.length_b   1.000
_cell.length_c   1.000
_cell.angle_alpha   90.00
_cell.angle_beta   90.00
_cell.angle_gamma   90.00
#
_symmetry.space_group_name_H-M   'P 1'
#
loop_
_entity.id
_entity.type
_entity.pdbx_description
1 polymer ?
#
loop_
_entity_poly.entity_id
_entity_poly.type
_entity_poly.pdbx_seq_one_letter_code
_entity_poly.pdbx_strand_id
1 'polypeptide(L)'
;MIKEYETKLGSVKIDTERTIIFEYGIPGFEDLKQFVLLEPEDTYPIMWLASLEEKNVAFPVTFPQLIRNDYQFTLPQDLTEYLELDKT
;
A
#
# COMPACT_ATOMS: atom_id res chain seq x y z
N MET A 1 -4.59 -14.59 9.52
CA MET A 1 -5.00 -15.84 8.79
C MET A 1 -4.38 -15.80 7.41
N ILE A 2 -3.72 -16.85 6.93
CA ILE A 2 -3.11 -16.83 5.59
C ILE A 2 -4.15 -17.13 4.52
N LYS A 3 -4.25 -16.29 3.49
CA LYS A 3 -5.11 -16.47 2.31
C LYS A 3 -4.31 -16.22 1.03
N GLU A 4 -4.67 -16.94 -0.02
CA GLU A 4 -4.09 -16.78 -1.36
C GLU A 4 -4.88 -15.75 -2.17
N TYR A 5 -4.16 -14.89 -2.89
CA TYR A 5 -4.72 -13.83 -3.73
C TYR A 5 -4.02 -13.83 -5.10
N GLU A 6 -4.79 -13.62 -6.16
CA GLU A 6 -4.28 -13.37 -7.50
C GLU A 6 -4.06 -11.88 -7.68
N THR A 7 -2.81 -11.48 -7.93
CA THR A 7 -2.43 -10.07 -8.10
C THR A 7 -1.70 -9.86 -9.42
N LYS A 8 -1.37 -8.61 -9.73
CA LYS A 8 -0.58 -8.26 -10.93
C LYS A 8 0.81 -8.91 -10.93
N LEU A 9 1.29 -9.28 -9.75
CA LEU A 9 2.58 -9.95 -9.54
C LEU A 9 2.45 -11.49 -9.48
N GLY A 10 1.26 -12.02 -9.77
CA GLY A 10 0.94 -13.45 -9.68
C GLY A 10 0.24 -13.82 -8.37
N SER A 11 0.18 -15.13 -8.11
CA SER A 11 -0.40 -15.65 -6.87
C SER A 11 0.51 -15.39 -5.68
N VAL A 12 -0.05 -14.78 -4.63
CA VAL A 12 0.64 -14.46 -3.38
C VAL A 12 -0.14 -14.95 -2.18
N LYS A 13 0.57 -15.48 -1.17
CA LYS A 13 -0.01 -15.86 0.12
C LYS A 13 0.19 -14.74 1.12
N ILE A 14 -0.90 -14.09 1.52
CA ILE A 14 -0.89 -12.93 2.39
C ILE A 14 -1.52 -13.31 3.72
N ASP A 15 -0.86 -12.91 4.81
CA ASP A 15 -1.54 -12.88 6.11
C ASP A 15 -2.54 -11.73 6.09
N THR A 16 -3.82 -12.03 6.32
CA THR A 16 -4.90 -11.05 6.31
C THR A 16 -4.65 -9.87 7.24
N GLU A 17 -3.87 -10.06 8.31
CA GLU A 17 -3.45 -8.99 9.24
C GLU A 17 -2.52 -7.95 8.60
N ARG A 18 -1.84 -8.29 7.49
CA ARG A 18 -0.99 -7.37 6.72
C ARG A 18 -1.76 -6.60 5.64
N THR A 19 -3.07 -6.81 5.53
CA THR A 19 -3.91 -6.10 4.57
C THR A 19 -4.05 -4.64 5.00
N ILE A 20 -3.74 -3.72 4.10
CA ILE A 20 -3.95 -2.29 4.28
C ILE A 20 -5.37 -1.99 3.81
N ILE A 21 -6.17 -1.43 4.71
CA ILE A 21 -7.56 -1.04 4.42
C ILE A 21 -7.61 0.46 4.15
N PHE A 22 -7.95 0.82 2.92
CA PHE A 22 -8.30 2.18 2.52
C PHE A 22 -9.83 2.33 2.61
N GLU A 23 -10.35 2.88 3.72
CA GLU A 23 -11.80 2.95 3.98
C GLU A 23 -12.59 3.62 2.85
N TYR A 24 -11.98 4.63 2.23
CA TYR A 24 -12.51 5.42 1.11
C TYR A 24 -11.90 5.02 -0.25
N GLY A 25 -11.09 3.98 -0.29
CA GLY A 25 -10.28 3.60 -1.45
C GLY A 25 -9.20 4.62 -1.79
N ILE A 26 -8.74 4.59 -3.04
CA ILE A 26 -7.75 5.53 -3.59
C ILE A 26 -8.46 6.39 -4.65
N PRO A 27 -8.17 7.70 -4.79
CA PRO A 27 -8.78 8.53 -5.82
C PRO A 27 -8.69 7.89 -7.23
N GLY A 28 -9.83 7.73 -7.90
CA GLY A 28 -9.99 7.02 -9.17
C GLY A 28 -10.14 5.50 -9.06
N PHE A 29 -10.07 4.94 -7.85
CA PHE A 29 -10.22 3.53 -7.48
C PHE A 29 -10.99 3.40 -6.15
N GLU A 30 -12.02 4.22 -5.94
CA GLU A 30 -12.77 4.33 -4.68
C GLU A 30 -13.45 3.01 -4.26
N ASP A 31 -13.75 2.15 -5.24
CA ASP A 31 -14.33 0.82 -5.03
C ASP A 31 -13.31 -0.22 -4.52
N LEU A 32 -12.02 0.04 -4.67
CA LEU A 32 -10.94 -0.84 -4.20
C LEU A 32 -10.43 -0.35 -2.84
N LYS A 33 -10.52 -1.21 -1.83
CA LYS A 33 -10.26 -0.87 -0.43
C LYS A 33 -9.18 -1.74 0.20
N GLN A 34 -8.94 -2.93 -0.33
CA GLN A 34 -7.99 -3.88 0.25
C GLN A 34 -6.73 -3.94 -0.60
N PHE A 35 -5.61 -3.56 0.01
CA PHE A 35 -4.32 -3.56 -0.63
C PHE A 35 -3.27 -4.29 0.22
N VAL A 36 -2.20 -4.71 -0.43
CA VAL A 36 -1.00 -5.24 0.23
C VAL A 36 0.23 -4.59 -0.38
N LEU A 37 1.24 -4.32 0.45
CA LEU A 37 2.55 -3.90 -0.03
C LEU A 37 3.42 -5.13 -0.30
N LEU A 38 3.80 -5.32 -1.55
CA LEU A 38 4.72 -6.38 -1.99
C LEU A 38 6.10 -5.77 -2.24
N GLU A 39 7.14 -6.43 -1.73
CA GLU A 39 8.52 -5.96 -1.79
C GLU A 39 9.43 -7.02 -2.45
N PRO A 40 9.28 -7.31 -3.76
CA PRO A 40 10.16 -8.25 -4.44
C PRO A 40 11.61 -7.75 -4.44
N GLU A 41 12.57 -8.62 -4.12
CA GLU A 41 14.00 -8.27 -4.12
C GLU A 41 14.47 -7.79 -5.50
N ASP A 42 13.98 -8.40 -6.58
CA ASP A 42 14.35 -8.08 -7.97
C ASP A 42 13.93 -6.68 -8.41
N THR A 43 12.92 -6.08 -7.76
CA THR A 43 12.45 -4.72 -8.10
C THR A 43 12.81 -3.68 -7.06
N TYR A 44 13.36 -4.08 -5.91
CA TYR A 44 13.75 -3.13 -4.86
C TYR A 44 14.73 -2.08 -5.40
N PRO A 45 14.52 -0.77 -5.14
CA PRO A 45 13.63 -0.16 -4.15
C PRO A 45 12.21 0.16 -4.64
N ILE A 46 11.78 -0.37 -5.80
CA ILE A 46 10.40 -0.30 -6.27
C ILE A 46 9.61 -1.45 -5.63
N MET A 47 8.61 -1.06 -4.85
CA MET A 47 7.63 -1.92 -4.22
C MET A 47 6.29 -1.78 -4.95
N TRP A 48 5.35 -2.69 -4.68
CA TRP A 48 4.06 -2.72 -5.34
C TRP A 48 2.93 -2.69 -4.33
N LEU A 49 2.15 -1.61 -4.32
CA LEU A 49 0.88 -1.55 -3.60
C LEU A 49 -0.19 -2.22 -4.47
N ALA A 50 -0.40 -3.52 -4.25
CA ALA A 50 -1.26 -4.37 -5.07
C ALA A 50 -2.66 -4.47 -4.46
N SER A 51 -3.70 -4.36 -5.29
CA SER A 51 -5.08 -4.62 -4.86
C SER A 51 -5.29 -6.12 -4.62
N LEU A 52 -6.04 -6.44 -3.56
CA LEU A 52 -6.52 -7.79 -3.27
C LEU A 52 -7.92 -8.07 -3.87
N GLU A 53 -8.52 -7.06 -4.52
CA GLU A 53 -9.89 -7.09 -5.06
C GLU A 53 -9.90 -7.07 -6.60
N GLU A 54 -8.93 -6.39 -7.24
CA GLU A 54 -8.77 -6.39 -8.70
C GLU A 54 -7.32 -6.72 -9.09
N LYS A 55 -7.14 -7.90 -9.71
CA LYS A 55 -5.81 -8.45 -10.02
C LYS A 55 -4.96 -7.55 -10.91
N ASN A 56 -5.55 -6.72 -11.77
CA ASN A 56 -4.78 -5.90 -12.70
C ASN A 56 -4.32 -4.57 -12.10
N VAL A 57 -4.76 -4.24 -10.88
CA VAL A 57 -4.44 -3.00 -10.19
C VAL A 57 -3.29 -3.22 -9.20
N ALA A 58 -2.15 -2.62 -9.51
CA ALA A 58 -1.04 -2.47 -8.60
C ALA A 58 -0.26 -1.19 -8.93
N PHE A 59 0.08 -0.43 -7.89
CA PHE A 59 0.79 0.83 -8.02
C PHE A 59 2.27 0.62 -7.67
N PRO A 60 3.22 0.97 -8.56
CA PRO A 60 4.62 1.02 -8.19
C PRO A 60 4.84 2.17 -7.21
N VAL A 61 5.44 1.88 -6.05
CA VAL A 61 5.73 2.84 -4.99
C VAL A 61 7.19 2.71 -4.57
N THR A 62 7.78 3.79 -4.06
CA THR A 62 9.16 3.78 -3.55
C THR A 62 9.31 4.84 -2.47
N PHE A 63 10.46 4.86 -1.79
CA PHE A 63 10.78 5.89 -0.82
C PHE A 63 11.01 7.23 -1.54
N PRO A 64 10.26 8.29 -1.22
CA PRO A 64 10.38 9.56 -1.94
C PRO A 64 11.77 10.20 -1.80
N GLN A 65 12.49 9.91 -0.71
CA GLN A 65 13.86 10.38 -0.46
C GLN A 65 14.85 9.89 -1.53
N LEU A 66 14.59 8.74 -2.16
CA LEU A 66 15.44 8.22 -3.24
C LEU A 66 15.31 9.05 -4.53
N ILE A 67 14.22 9.80 -4.70
CA ILE A 67 13.96 10.65 -5.86
C ILE A 67 14.28 12.11 -5.53
N ARG A 68 13.87 12.55 -4.35
CA ARG A 68 14.04 13.92 -3.87
C ARG A 68 14.52 13.89 -2.42
N ASN A 69 15.82 14.09 -2.22
CA ASN A 69 16.47 14.01 -0.90
C ASN A 69 15.85 14.96 0.15
N ASP A 70 15.33 16.11 -0.27
CA ASP A 70 14.68 17.11 0.58
C ASP A 70 13.15 16.96 0.62
N TYR A 71 12.61 15.79 0.25
CA TYR A 71 11.18 15.51 0.37
C TYR A 71 10.76 15.52 1.84
N GLN A 72 9.94 16.50 2.20
CA GLN A 72 9.28 16.61 3.50
C GLN A 72 7.80 16.88 3.32
N PHE A 73 7.00 16.41 4.28
CA PHE A 73 5.58 16.66 4.35
C PHE A 73 5.16 16.80 5.81
N THR A 74 4.07 17.54 6.03
CA THR A 74 3.44 17.66 7.34
C THR A 74 2.12 16.90 7.28
N LEU A 75 1.91 15.97 8.21
CA LEU A 75 0.63 15.29 8.35
C LEU A 75 -0.36 16.23 9.05
N PRO A 76 -1.53 16.51 8.44
CA PRO A 76 -2.62 17.18 9.12
C PRO A 76 -3.07 16.41 10.37
N GLN A 77 -3.60 17.12 11.36
CA GLN A 77 -3.99 16.53 12.64
C GLN A 77 -5.13 15.52 12.47
N ASP A 78 -6.14 15.87 11.67
CA ASP A 78 -7.25 15.00 11.30
C ASP A 78 -6.77 13.69 10.66
N LEU A 79 -5.72 13.74 9.83
CA LEU A 79 -5.14 12.54 9.22
C LEU A 79 -4.37 11.69 10.23
N THR A 80 -3.70 12.34 11.19
CA THR A 80 -2.98 11.65 12.29
C THR A 80 -3.97 10.90 13.19
N GLU A 81 -5.09 11.55 13.50
CA GLU A 81 -6.18 10.96 14.30
C GLU A 81 -6.85 9.81 13.54
N TYR A 82 -7.16 10.00 12.25
CA TYR A 82 -7.75 8.96 11.40
C TYR A 82 -6.87 7.70 11.27
N LEU A 83 -5.55 7.88 11.14
CA LEU A 83 -4.61 6.77 11.02
C LEU A 83 -4.18 6.17 12.37
N GLU A 84 -4.74 6.66 13.48
CA GLU A 84 -4.41 6.22 14.84
C GLU A 84 -2.90 6.22 15.13
N LEU A 85 -2.18 7.23 14.61
CA LEU A 85 -0.73 7.27 14.76
C LEU A 85 -0.36 7.69 16.19
N ASP A 86 0.38 6.82 16.88
CA ASP A 86 0.98 7.16 18.17
C ASP A 86 2.00 8.29 17.98
N LYS A 87 1.85 9.36 18.77
CA LYS A 87 2.87 10.40 18.88
C LYS A 87 4.06 9.80 19.62
N THR A 88 5.01 9.25 18.87
CA THR A 88 6.30 8.80 19.42
C THR A 88 7.23 9.99 19.63
#